data_AF-A0A4V1UTE3-F1
#
_entry.id   AF-A0A4V1UTE3-F1
#
_cell.length_a   1.000
_cell.length_b   1.000
_cell.length_c   1.000
_cell.angle_alpha   90.00
_cell.angle_beta   90.00
_cell.angle_gamma   90.00
#
_symmetry.space_group_name_H-M   'P 1'
#
loop_
_entity.id
_entity.type
_entity.pdbx_description
1 polymer ?
#
loop_
_entity_poly.entity_id
_entity_poly.type
_entity_poly.pdbx_seq_one_letter_code
_entity_poly.pdbx_strand_id
1 'polypeptide(L)'
;MKNGLPLGIAALVLTAGSVLWIGSHRAASKVAKVPAVVEKPSPEKDVALLESPEAKAPVPTPKVAEARLREAHRAAKRQDWKGARTQFLLAAKAPAPKGPVGPFGSLSDQGLYQAAATLAGEGRAQESKLAFLSFIKERPGSPLVHAAKKRVDRFGDEAASTEAERLLQLAIERQEKRVRFEMSVCGPKAIVRILPTLGKAAPSYKTLAQECGTTDSGTTLEGLRKGLKKHGVESWAYRLNREDLLRAPLPAILLHGDHYVVLEKIDEKTLAFFDPSVGSIVRRATPSPDDSSFSIDVVLFRQPELRS
;
A
#
# COMPACT_ATOMS: atom_id res chain seq x y z
N MET A 1 37.52 -54.79 -29.09
CA MET A 1 36.30 -54.60 -29.90
C MET A 1 35.79 -53.19 -29.59
N LYS A 2 36.40 -52.13 -30.14
CA LYS A 2 36.06 -51.45 -31.42
C LYS A 2 34.57 -51.61 -31.78
N ASN A 3 33.80 -50.53 -31.62
CA ASN A 3 32.73 -50.09 -32.51
C ASN A 3 32.38 -48.63 -32.15
N GLY A 4 32.78 -47.71 -33.03
CA GLY A 4 32.23 -46.36 -33.10
C GLY A 4 31.23 -46.27 -34.26
N LEU A 5 30.32 -45.30 -34.21
CA LEU A 5 29.60 -44.77 -35.36
C LEU A 5 29.10 -43.34 -35.03
N PRO A 6 28.83 -42.48 -36.04
CA PRO A 6 29.32 -41.11 -36.07
C PRO A 6 28.24 -40.02 -36.08
N LEU A 7 28.76 -38.78 -36.19
CA LEU A 7 28.13 -37.47 -36.38
C LEU A 7 26.84 -37.42 -37.23
N GLY A 8 25.95 -36.50 -36.82
CA GLY A 8 25.01 -35.81 -37.70
C GLY A 8 24.90 -34.33 -37.32
N ILE A 9 25.61 -33.47 -38.04
CA ILE A 9 25.48 -32.01 -37.99
C ILE A 9 24.34 -31.63 -38.95
N ALA A 10 23.28 -30.99 -38.43
CA ALA A 10 22.25 -30.38 -39.25
C ALA A 10 22.46 -28.85 -39.28
N ALA A 11 22.89 -28.34 -40.43
CA ALA A 11 22.99 -26.93 -40.73
C ALA A 11 21.59 -26.33 -40.96
N LEU A 12 21.24 -25.29 -40.20
CA LEU A 12 20.02 -24.51 -40.41
C LEU A 12 20.35 -23.35 -41.37
N VAL A 13 19.74 -23.39 -42.55
CA VAL A 13 19.83 -22.36 -43.59
C VAL A 13 18.95 -21.17 -43.21
N LEU A 14 19.57 -20.00 -43.01
CA LEU A 14 18.91 -18.71 -42.87
C LEU A 14 18.67 -18.11 -44.26
N THR A 15 17.45 -18.20 -44.77
CA THR A 15 17.02 -17.44 -45.94
C THR A 15 16.52 -16.06 -45.51
N ALA A 16 17.32 -15.04 -45.81
CA ALA A 16 16.93 -13.64 -45.74
C ALA A 16 15.94 -13.32 -46.87
N GLY A 17 14.69 -13.03 -46.52
CA GLY A 17 13.68 -12.50 -47.43
C GLY A 17 13.47 -11.00 -47.17
N SER A 18 14.15 -10.18 -47.96
CA SER A 18 13.97 -8.72 -47.99
C SER A 18 12.68 -8.37 -48.72
N VAL A 19 11.67 -7.87 -48.01
CA VAL A 19 10.49 -7.24 -48.62
C VAL A 19 10.75 -5.75 -48.74
N LEU A 20 10.95 -5.29 -49.98
CA LEU A 20 10.89 -3.87 -50.34
C LEU A 20 9.48 -3.35 -50.08
N TRP A 21 9.35 -2.42 -49.13
CA TRP A 21 8.14 -1.62 -48.94
C TRP A 21 8.35 -0.25 -49.62
N ILE A 22 7.68 -0.04 -50.75
CA ILE A 22 7.55 1.25 -51.42
C ILE A 22 6.11 1.70 -51.17
N GLY A 23 5.90 2.83 -50.49
CA GLY A 23 4.55 3.26 -50.16
C GLY A 23 4.39 4.62 -49.48
N SER A 24 4.44 5.67 -50.30
CA SER A 24 3.69 6.94 -50.18
C SER A 24 3.91 7.86 -48.97
N HIS A 25 4.56 8.99 -49.25
CA HIS A 25 4.48 10.23 -48.46
C HIS A 25 3.03 10.70 -48.32
N ARG A 26 2.56 10.86 -47.08
CA ARG A 26 1.33 11.60 -46.77
C ARG A 26 1.69 12.95 -46.17
N ALA A 27 1.11 13.99 -46.76
CA ALA A 27 1.32 15.39 -46.44
C ALA A 27 1.02 15.73 -44.97
N ALA A 28 1.86 16.61 -44.41
CA ALA A 28 1.69 17.17 -43.07
C ALA A 28 0.37 17.97 -42.98
N SER A 29 -0.59 17.46 -42.20
CA SER A 29 -1.75 18.27 -41.80
C SER A 29 -1.36 19.17 -40.63
N LYS A 30 -1.56 20.48 -40.79
CA LYS A 30 -1.47 21.48 -39.72
C LYS A 30 -2.33 21.05 -38.53
N VAL A 31 -1.69 20.76 -37.40
CA VAL A 31 -2.35 20.52 -36.11
C VAL A 31 -2.91 21.86 -35.64
N ALA A 32 -4.24 22.00 -35.69
CA ALA A 32 -4.94 23.11 -35.07
C ALA A 32 -4.78 23.02 -33.55
N LYS A 33 -4.32 24.11 -32.94
CA LYS A 33 -4.16 24.28 -31.50
C LYS A 33 -5.56 24.39 -30.87
N VAL A 34 -6.08 23.28 -30.34
CA VAL A 34 -7.34 23.27 -29.59
C VAL A 34 -7.11 23.93 -28.22
N PRO A 35 -7.90 24.94 -27.82
CA PRO A 35 -7.80 25.52 -26.49
C PRO A 35 -8.28 24.51 -25.44
N ALA A 36 -7.38 24.17 -24.52
CA ALA A 36 -7.68 23.31 -23.38
C ALA A 36 -8.50 24.09 -22.34
N VAL A 37 -9.83 24.03 -22.48
CA VAL A 37 -10.72 24.11 -21.32
C VAL A 37 -11.10 22.68 -20.98
N VAL A 38 -10.35 22.09 -20.05
CA VAL A 38 -10.71 20.78 -19.46
C VAL A 38 -11.86 21.05 -18.50
N GLU A 39 -13.08 21.07 -19.01
CA GLU A 39 -14.26 20.84 -18.18
C GLU A 39 -14.08 19.48 -17.49
N LYS A 40 -14.32 19.45 -16.17
CA LYS A 40 -14.32 18.20 -15.41
C LYS A 40 -15.29 17.25 -16.10
N PRO A 41 -14.88 16.05 -16.56
CA PRO A 41 -15.82 15.04 -16.99
C PRO A 41 -16.50 14.46 -15.75
N SER A 42 -17.42 15.22 -15.16
CA SER A 42 -18.49 14.65 -14.37
C SER A 42 -19.55 14.25 -15.39
N PRO A 43 -19.93 12.97 -15.49
CA PRO A 43 -21.01 12.61 -16.40
C PRO A 43 -22.26 13.27 -15.82
N GLU A 44 -22.77 14.33 -16.44
CA GLU A 44 -24.01 15.00 -16.01
C GLU A 44 -25.17 14.00 -15.88
N LYS A 45 -25.11 12.89 -16.64
CA LYS A 45 -26.06 11.78 -16.58
C LYS A 45 -25.95 10.89 -15.33
N ASP A 46 -24.82 10.92 -14.63
CA ASP A 46 -24.63 10.19 -13.37
C ASP A 46 -25.15 10.96 -12.18
N VAL A 47 -25.17 12.29 -12.28
CA VAL A 47 -25.73 13.16 -11.26
C VAL A 47 -27.20 12.80 -11.03
N ALA A 48 -27.99 12.64 -12.10
CA ALA A 48 -29.39 12.21 -12.00
C ALA A 48 -29.56 10.82 -11.33
N LEU A 49 -28.64 9.88 -11.58
CA LEU A 49 -28.62 8.56 -10.92
C LEU A 49 -28.26 8.66 -9.43
N LEU A 50 -27.30 9.53 -9.10
CA LEU A 50 -26.83 9.80 -7.74
C LEU A 50 -27.77 10.73 -6.94
N GLU A 51 -28.73 11.37 -7.60
CA GLU A 51 -29.78 12.20 -7.00
C GLU A 51 -31.11 11.47 -6.77
N SER A 52 -31.22 10.22 -7.23
CA SER A 52 -32.37 9.36 -6.95
C SER A 52 -32.62 9.21 -5.43
N PRO A 53 -33.86 8.97 -4.99
CA PRO A 53 -34.16 8.75 -3.56
C PRO A 53 -33.30 7.65 -2.92
N GLU A 54 -32.99 6.60 -3.69
CA GLU A 54 -32.12 5.49 -3.29
C GLU A 54 -30.66 5.92 -3.12
N ALA A 55 -30.21 6.89 -3.91
CA ALA A 55 -28.89 7.46 -3.78
C ALA A 55 -28.78 8.48 -2.63
N LYS A 56 -29.90 9.09 -2.22
CA LYS A 56 -30.01 9.89 -0.99
C LYS A 56 -30.14 9.03 0.28
N ALA A 57 -30.29 7.71 0.15
CA ALA A 57 -30.35 6.80 1.28
C ALA A 57 -29.06 6.85 2.13
N PRO A 58 -29.15 6.52 3.43
CA PRO A 58 -28.01 6.52 4.33
C PRO A 58 -26.87 5.64 3.81
N VAL A 59 -25.64 6.01 4.18
CA VAL A 59 -24.40 5.30 3.83
C VAL A 59 -24.57 3.80 4.12
N PRO A 60 -24.39 2.91 3.11
CA PRO A 60 -24.67 1.49 3.29
C PRO A 60 -23.67 0.88 4.28
N THR A 61 -24.16 -0.01 5.13
CA THR A 61 -23.29 -0.87 5.93
C THR A 61 -22.47 -1.79 5.00
N PRO A 62 -21.31 -2.31 5.43
CA PRO A 62 -20.52 -3.22 4.60
C PRO A 62 -21.32 -4.43 4.07
N LYS A 63 -22.19 -5.01 4.90
CA LYS A 63 -23.08 -6.12 4.48
C LYS A 63 -24.05 -5.72 3.37
N VAL A 64 -24.63 -4.52 3.46
CA VAL A 64 -25.54 -3.99 2.42
C VAL A 64 -24.77 -3.72 1.13
N ALA A 65 -23.57 -3.14 1.21
CA ALA A 65 -22.73 -2.90 0.04
C ALA A 65 -22.31 -4.21 -0.65
N GLU A 66 -21.94 -5.25 0.10
CA GLU A 66 -21.68 -6.58 -0.47
C GLU A 66 -22.91 -7.18 -1.16
N ALA A 67 -24.09 -7.07 -0.55
CA ALA A 67 -25.33 -7.54 -1.17
C ALA A 67 -25.61 -6.83 -2.50
N ARG A 68 -25.42 -5.49 -2.53
CA ARG A 68 -25.53 -4.68 -3.74
C ARG A 68 -24.53 -5.08 -4.82
N LEU A 69 -23.26 -5.35 -4.47
CA LEU A 69 -22.29 -5.86 -5.45
C LEU A 69 -22.75 -7.20 -6.07
N ARG A 70 -23.27 -8.12 -5.26
CA ARG A 70 -23.79 -9.41 -5.77
C ARG A 70 -24.99 -9.22 -6.68
N GLU A 71 -25.91 -8.33 -6.31
CA GLU A 71 -27.06 -7.99 -7.14
C GLU A 71 -26.65 -7.32 -8.46
N ALA A 72 -25.71 -6.37 -8.41
CA ALA A 72 -25.14 -5.71 -9.57
C ALA A 72 -24.54 -6.72 -10.56
N HIS A 73 -23.77 -7.69 -10.07
CA HIS A 73 -23.23 -8.77 -10.91
C HIS A 73 -24.33 -9.64 -11.53
N ARG A 74 -25.43 -9.91 -10.82
CA ARG A 74 -26.58 -10.64 -11.39
C ARG A 74 -27.28 -9.83 -12.48
N ALA A 75 -27.45 -8.52 -12.29
CA ALA A 75 -28.01 -7.62 -13.29
C ALA A 75 -27.12 -7.55 -14.55
N ALA A 76 -25.81 -7.41 -14.36
CA ALA A 76 -24.83 -7.41 -15.44
C ALA A 76 -24.84 -8.72 -16.24
N LYS A 77 -25.00 -9.88 -15.58
CA LYS A 77 -25.15 -11.18 -16.26
C LYS A 77 -26.41 -11.26 -17.14
N ARG A 78 -27.48 -10.53 -16.78
CA ARG A 78 -28.69 -10.38 -17.60
C ARG A 78 -28.59 -9.25 -18.63
N GLN A 79 -27.41 -8.65 -18.80
CA GLN A 79 -27.16 -7.49 -19.65
C GLN A 79 -27.95 -6.23 -19.27
N ASP A 80 -28.48 -6.16 -18.03
CA ASP A 80 -29.03 -4.93 -17.46
C ASP A 80 -27.89 -4.07 -16.92
N TRP A 81 -27.16 -3.44 -17.85
CA TRP A 81 -25.96 -2.67 -17.53
C TRP A 81 -26.26 -1.44 -16.70
N LYS A 82 -27.37 -0.74 -16.98
CA LYS A 82 -27.79 0.45 -16.25
C LYS A 82 -28.19 0.12 -14.80
N GLY A 83 -28.97 -0.94 -14.61
CA GLY A 83 -29.33 -1.44 -13.27
C GLY A 83 -28.10 -1.91 -12.51
N ALA A 84 -27.21 -2.67 -13.15
CA ALA A 84 -25.95 -3.09 -12.55
C ALA A 84 -25.09 -1.90 -12.11
N ARG A 85 -24.92 -0.92 -12.99
CA ARG A 85 -24.15 0.30 -12.72
C ARG A 85 -24.68 1.08 -11.53
N THR A 86 -25.99 1.23 -11.43
CA THR A 86 -26.66 1.87 -10.29
C THR A 86 -26.31 1.17 -8.99
N GLN A 87 -26.43 -0.16 -8.96
CA GLN A 87 -26.11 -0.95 -7.78
C GLN A 87 -24.61 -0.89 -7.43
N PHE A 88 -23.71 -0.89 -8.42
CA PHE A 88 -22.27 -0.70 -8.20
C PHE A 88 -21.94 0.67 -7.59
N LEU A 89 -22.54 1.76 -8.09
CA LEU A 89 -22.36 3.11 -7.55
C LEU A 89 -22.95 3.24 -6.13
N LEU A 90 -24.08 2.59 -5.87
CA LEU A 90 -24.67 2.54 -4.53
C LEU A 90 -23.82 1.74 -3.55
N ALA A 91 -23.21 0.64 -3.99
CA ALA A 91 -22.23 -0.10 -3.19
C ALA A 91 -20.95 0.72 -2.96
N ALA A 92 -20.56 1.55 -3.93
CA ALA A 92 -19.36 2.36 -3.88
C ALA A 92 -19.36 3.41 -2.75
N LYS A 93 -20.54 3.76 -2.24
CA LYS A 93 -20.73 4.66 -1.08
C LYS A 93 -20.36 4.03 0.26
N ALA A 94 -20.01 2.74 0.30
CA ALA A 94 -19.57 2.07 1.51
C ALA A 94 -18.38 2.81 2.17
N PRO A 95 -18.33 2.89 3.52
CA PRO A 95 -17.24 3.53 4.21
C PRO A 95 -15.92 2.79 3.95
N ALA A 96 -14.82 3.52 4.03
CA ALA A 96 -13.49 2.93 3.93
C ALA A 96 -13.29 1.88 5.05
N PRO A 97 -12.68 0.73 4.74
CA PRO A 97 -12.44 -0.31 5.74
C PRO A 97 -11.42 0.18 6.78
N LYS A 98 -11.61 -0.24 8.04
CA LYS A 98 -10.70 0.06 9.15
C LYS A 98 -9.43 -0.82 9.18
N GLY A 99 -9.31 -1.77 8.26
CA GLY A 99 -8.25 -2.78 8.25
C GLY A 99 -7.69 -3.04 6.84
N PRO A 100 -6.81 -4.04 6.71
CA PRO A 100 -6.27 -4.42 5.41
C PRO A 100 -7.40 -4.81 4.45
N VAL A 101 -7.26 -4.38 3.20
CA VAL A 101 -8.19 -4.76 2.13
C VAL A 101 -7.72 -6.04 1.47
N GLY A 102 -8.67 -6.87 1.02
CA GLY A 102 -8.36 -8.04 0.22
C GLY A 102 -7.76 -7.67 -1.16
N PRO A 103 -7.47 -8.68 -1.99
CA PRO A 103 -6.82 -8.47 -3.30
C PRO A 103 -7.64 -7.63 -4.28
N PHE A 104 -8.94 -7.44 -4.00
CA PHE A 104 -9.85 -6.64 -4.83
C PHE A 104 -10.11 -5.24 -4.28
N GLY A 105 -9.40 -4.82 -3.23
CA GLY A 105 -9.56 -3.51 -2.63
C GLY A 105 -10.82 -3.41 -1.76
N SER A 106 -11.20 -2.18 -1.41
CA SER A 106 -12.42 -1.94 -0.64
C SER A 106 -13.69 -2.18 -1.46
N LEU A 107 -14.84 -2.31 -0.79
CA LEU A 107 -16.14 -2.37 -1.47
C LEU A 107 -16.40 -1.10 -2.30
N SER A 108 -15.87 0.04 -1.84
CA SER A 108 -15.90 1.30 -2.61
C SER A 108 -15.14 1.18 -3.92
N ASP A 109 -13.90 0.66 -3.87
CA ASP A 109 -13.06 0.49 -5.06
C ASP A 109 -13.69 -0.48 -6.07
N GLN A 110 -14.21 -1.61 -5.59
CA GLN A 110 -14.90 -2.60 -6.41
C GLN A 110 -16.12 -1.99 -7.10
N GLY A 111 -16.95 -1.25 -6.36
CA GLY A 111 -18.13 -0.59 -6.91
C GLY A 111 -17.76 0.41 -8.01
N LEU A 112 -16.82 1.32 -7.78
CA LEU A 112 -16.40 2.30 -8.78
C LEU A 112 -15.79 1.65 -10.02
N TYR A 113 -14.91 0.67 -9.82
CA TYR A 113 -14.28 -0.06 -10.92
C TYR A 113 -15.30 -0.78 -11.81
N GLN A 114 -16.26 -1.49 -11.20
CA GLN A 114 -17.28 -2.21 -11.95
C GLN A 114 -18.30 -1.26 -12.61
N ALA A 115 -18.66 -0.15 -11.97
CA ALA A 115 -19.49 0.90 -12.57
C ALA A 115 -18.85 1.51 -13.82
N ALA A 116 -17.51 1.69 -13.81
CA ALA A 116 -16.76 2.10 -14.99
C ALA A 116 -16.82 1.04 -16.10
N ALA A 117 -16.74 -0.25 -15.75
CA ALA A 117 -16.85 -1.34 -16.71
C ALA A 117 -18.23 -1.44 -17.37
N THR A 118 -19.31 -1.21 -16.61
CA THR A 118 -20.69 -1.27 -17.14
C THR A 118 -20.98 -0.23 -18.22
N LEU A 119 -20.30 0.93 -18.20
CA LEU A 119 -20.42 1.94 -19.26
C LEU A 119 -20.07 1.39 -20.64
N ALA A 120 -19.06 0.53 -20.74
CA ALA A 120 -18.72 -0.10 -22.01
C ALA A 120 -19.82 -1.08 -22.48
N GLY A 121 -20.46 -1.79 -21.54
CA GLY A 121 -21.62 -2.64 -21.82
C GLY A 121 -22.84 -1.86 -22.33
N GLU A 122 -23.02 -0.62 -21.87
CA GLU A 122 -24.02 0.33 -22.37
C GLU A 122 -23.69 0.93 -23.74
N GLY A 123 -22.57 0.55 -24.37
CA GLY A 123 -22.08 1.18 -25.61
C GLY A 123 -21.39 2.54 -25.41
N ARG A 124 -21.17 2.95 -24.15
CA ARG A 124 -20.54 4.23 -23.77
C ARG A 124 -19.04 4.06 -23.53
N ALA A 125 -18.33 3.56 -24.55
CA ALA A 125 -16.91 3.21 -24.46
C ALA A 125 -16.01 4.39 -24.03
N GLN A 126 -16.25 5.59 -24.58
CA GLN A 126 -15.45 6.79 -24.26
C GLN A 126 -15.61 7.19 -22.79
N GLU A 127 -16.84 7.14 -22.26
CA GLU A 127 -17.11 7.45 -20.85
C GLU A 127 -16.51 6.40 -19.92
N SER A 128 -16.57 5.12 -20.31
CA SER A 128 -15.91 4.01 -19.57
C SER A 128 -14.41 4.25 -19.44
N LYS A 129 -13.75 4.64 -20.53
CA LYS A 129 -12.32 4.97 -20.55
C LYS A 129 -11.98 6.13 -19.61
N LEU A 130 -12.73 7.24 -19.68
CA LEU A 130 -12.55 8.38 -18.79
C LEU A 130 -12.80 8.02 -17.31
N ALA A 131 -13.78 7.16 -17.04
CA ALA A 131 -14.05 6.67 -15.70
C ALA A 131 -12.90 5.81 -15.15
N PHE A 132 -12.26 4.97 -15.98
CA PHE A 132 -11.07 4.22 -15.55
C PHE A 132 -9.86 5.14 -15.29
N LEU A 133 -9.62 6.15 -16.14
CA LEU A 133 -8.57 7.14 -15.88
C LEU A 133 -8.80 7.89 -14.57
N SER A 134 -10.04 8.33 -14.33
CA SER A 134 -10.44 8.98 -13.07
C SER A 134 -10.26 8.06 -11.88
N PHE A 135 -10.61 6.77 -12.02
CA PHE A 135 -10.39 5.76 -10.99
C PHE A 135 -8.91 5.63 -10.60
N ILE A 136 -7.99 5.52 -11.57
CA ILE A 136 -6.55 5.42 -11.26
C ILE A 136 -6.06 6.67 -10.53
N LYS A 137 -6.51 7.86 -10.98
CA LYS A 137 -6.14 9.15 -10.40
C LYS A 137 -6.65 9.34 -8.97
N GLU A 138 -7.90 9.00 -8.72
CA GLU A 138 -8.60 9.24 -7.45
C GLU A 138 -8.41 8.12 -6.44
N ARG A 139 -8.14 6.90 -6.90
CA ARG A 139 -7.94 5.69 -6.06
C ARG A 139 -6.54 5.09 -6.26
N PRO A 140 -5.45 5.87 -6.11
CA PRO A 140 -4.09 5.38 -6.34
C PRO A 140 -3.67 4.26 -5.38
N GLY A 141 -4.34 4.12 -4.23
CA GLY A 141 -4.08 3.05 -3.26
C GLY A 141 -4.86 1.75 -3.51
N SER A 142 -5.71 1.69 -4.54
CA SER A 142 -6.50 0.49 -4.85
C SER A 142 -5.64 -0.56 -5.55
N PRO A 143 -5.76 -1.86 -5.24
CA PRO A 143 -5.09 -2.92 -5.99
C PRO A 143 -5.64 -3.08 -7.41
N LEU A 144 -6.78 -2.45 -7.72
CA LEU A 144 -7.42 -2.52 -9.05
C LEU A 144 -6.83 -1.55 -10.08
N VAL A 145 -5.87 -0.68 -9.71
CA VAL A 145 -5.27 0.30 -10.65
C VAL A 145 -4.63 -0.35 -11.88
N HIS A 146 -3.94 -1.48 -11.72
CA HIS A 146 -3.39 -2.24 -12.85
C HIS A 146 -4.49 -2.81 -13.76
N ALA A 147 -5.58 -3.31 -13.16
CA ALA A 147 -6.72 -3.83 -13.90
C ALA A 147 -7.47 -2.70 -14.64
N ALA A 148 -7.49 -1.48 -14.09
CA ALA A 148 -8.08 -0.31 -14.73
C ALA A 148 -7.22 0.13 -15.92
N LYS A 149 -5.89 0.19 -15.77
CA LYS A 149 -4.96 0.48 -16.86
C LYS A 149 -5.12 -0.49 -18.02
N LYS A 150 -5.13 -1.81 -17.73
CA LYS A 150 -5.39 -2.86 -18.75
C LYS A 150 -6.74 -2.69 -19.47
N ARG A 151 -7.76 -2.09 -18.83
CA ARG A 151 -9.03 -1.79 -19.48
C ARG A 151 -8.92 -0.59 -20.39
N VAL A 152 -8.18 0.45 -19.99
CA VAL A 152 -7.90 1.61 -20.84
C VAL A 152 -7.17 1.16 -22.12
N ASP A 153 -6.15 0.32 -22.01
CA ASP A 153 -5.38 -0.20 -23.15
C ASP A 153 -6.25 -0.92 -24.19
N ARG A 154 -7.29 -1.64 -23.75
CA ARG A 154 -8.20 -2.39 -24.64
C ARG A 154 -9.04 -1.50 -25.55
N PHE A 155 -9.17 -0.21 -25.24
CA PHE A 155 -9.88 0.72 -26.13
C PHE A 155 -9.04 1.13 -27.36
N GLY A 156 -7.74 0.81 -27.39
CA GLY A 156 -6.86 1.11 -28.53
C GLY A 156 -6.55 2.60 -28.72
N ASP A 157 -6.79 3.43 -27.71
CA ASP A 157 -6.45 4.85 -27.71
C ASP A 157 -5.07 5.06 -27.07
N GLU A 158 -4.09 5.40 -27.91
CA GLU A 158 -2.70 5.60 -27.50
C GLU A 158 -2.52 6.75 -26.51
N ALA A 159 -3.25 7.86 -26.68
CA ALA A 159 -3.16 9.02 -25.78
C ALA A 159 -3.70 8.66 -24.39
N ALA A 160 -4.84 7.96 -24.34
CA ALA A 160 -5.41 7.49 -23.08
C ALA A 160 -4.55 6.42 -22.42
N SER A 161 -3.95 5.50 -23.19
CA SER A 161 -3.01 4.49 -22.69
C SER A 161 -1.79 5.14 -22.04
N THR A 162 -1.22 6.15 -22.69
CA THR A 162 -0.07 6.91 -22.18
C THR A 162 -0.39 7.62 -20.86
N GLU A 163 -1.56 8.28 -20.79
CA GLU A 163 -2.00 8.92 -19.55
C GLU A 163 -2.29 7.89 -18.44
N ALA A 164 -2.88 6.74 -18.76
CA ALA A 164 -3.12 5.67 -17.80
C ALA A 164 -1.80 5.11 -17.23
N GLU A 165 -0.77 4.94 -18.06
CA GLU A 165 0.57 4.52 -17.63
C GLU A 165 1.19 5.55 -16.67
N ARG A 166 1.14 6.84 -17.02
CA ARG A 166 1.62 7.92 -16.15
C ARG A 166 0.90 7.94 -14.79
N LEU A 167 -0.42 7.77 -14.79
CA LEU A 167 -1.22 7.71 -13.56
C LEU A 167 -0.92 6.45 -12.74
N LEU A 168 -0.69 5.31 -13.40
CA LEU A 168 -0.32 4.05 -12.73
C LEU A 168 1.04 4.19 -12.04
N GLN A 169 2.04 4.78 -12.71
CA GLN A 169 3.36 5.02 -12.12
C GLN A 169 3.25 5.88 -10.85
N LEU A 170 2.49 6.98 -10.91
CA LEU A 170 2.23 7.82 -9.73
C LEU A 170 1.50 7.07 -8.61
N ALA A 171 0.60 6.14 -8.96
CA ALA A 171 -0.10 5.31 -7.98
C ALA A 171 0.86 4.33 -7.29
N ILE A 172 1.73 3.66 -8.05
CA ILE A 172 2.78 2.77 -7.53
C ILE A 172 3.70 3.53 -6.57
N GLU A 173 4.24 4.68 -6.99
CA GLU A 173 5.12 5.50 -6.15
C GLU A 173 4.47 5.90 -4.82
N ARG A 174 3.18 6.25 -4.83
CA ARG A 174 2.42 6.55 -3.62
C ARG A 174 2.24 5.32 -2.72
N GLN A 175 1.94 4.17 -3.30
CA GLN A 175 1.81 2.91 -2.55
C GLN A 175 3.14 2.52 -1.92
N GLU A 176 4.22 2.54 -2.68
CA GLU A 176 5.57 2.24 -2.18
C GLU A 176 5.99 3.20 -1.08
N LYS A 177 5.78 4.51 -1.25
CA LYS A 177 6.07 5.50 -0.20
C LYS A 177 5.29 5.20 1.08
N ARG A 178 4.02 4.80 0.97
CA ARG A 178 3.21 4.40 2.13
C ARG A 178 3.77 3.14 2.79
N VAL A 179 4.17 2.12 2.01
CA VAL A 179 4.76 0.89 2.55
C VAL A 179 6.08 1.20 3.25
N ARG A 180 6.98 1.97 2.63
CA ARG A 180 8.24 2.42 3.24
C ARG A 180 7.99 3.14 4.56
N PHE A 181 7.03 4.07 4.60
CA PHE A 181 6.66 4.76 5.83
C PHE A 181 6.13 3.79 6.91
N GLU A 182 5.26 2.83 6.55
CA GLU A 182 4.74 1.87 7.53
C GLU A 182 5.82 0.92 8.08
N MET A 183 6.85 0.61 7.29
CA MET A 183 8.02 -0.14 7.72
C MET A 183 8.95 0.70 8.62
N SER A 184 8.99 2.02 8.44
CA SER A 184 9.91 2.91 9.16
C SER A 184 9.43 3.39 10.53
N VAL A 185 8.16 3.10 10.88
CA VAL A 185 7.50 3.58 12.12
C VAL A 185 7.51 2.57 13.28
N CYS A 186 8.35 1.53 13.25
CA CYS A 186 8.46 0.58 14.37
C CYS A 186 8.81 1.26 15.70
N GLY A 187 9.71 2.25 15.68
CA GLY A 187 10.08 3.06 16.85
C GLY A 187 8.92 3.88 17.44
N PRO A 188 8.24 4.73 16.66
CA PRO A 188 7.01 5.41 17.11
C PRO A 188 5.93 4.47 17.63
N LYS A 189 5.72 3.31 16.99
CA LYS A 189 4.78 2.29 17.48
C LYS A 189 5.24 1.67 18.80
N ALA A 190 6.55 1.51 19.04
CA ALA A 190 7.09 1.11 20.33
C ALA A 190 6.80 2.15 21.43
N ILE A 191 6.88 3.45 21.11
CA ILE A 191 6.50 4.53 22.04
C ILE A 191 5.00 4.47 22.39
N VAL A 192 4.12 4.20 21.41
CA VAL A 192 2.68 3.99 21.68
C VAL A 192 2.45 2.89 22.73
N ARG A 193 3.24 1.81 22.68
CA ARG A 193 3.17 0.73 23.66
C ARG A 193 3.71 1.15 25.03
N ILE A 194 4.80 1.92 25.06
CA ILE A 194 5.49 2.32 26.29
C ILE A 194 4.74 3.40 27.08
N LEU A 195 4.22 4.45 26.44
CA LEU A 195 3.66 5.61 27.16
C LEU A 195 2.62 5.22 28.22
N PRO A 196 1.64 4.34 27.94
CA PRO A 196 0.65 3.92 28.93
C PRO A 196 1.27 3.18 30.12
N THR A 197 2.33 2.38 29.90
CA THR A 197 3.04 1.69 30.98
C THR A 197 3.77 2.64 31.93
N LEU A 198 4.07 3.85 31.46
CA LEU A 198 4.66 4.95 32.22
C LEU A 198 3.61 5.92 32.78
N GLY A 199 2.32 5.59 32.68
CA GLY A 199 1.22 6.44 33.14
C GLY A 199 0.97 7.68 32.26
N LYS A 200 1.43 7.66 31.00
CA LYS A 200 1.22 8.74 30.03
C LYS A 200 0.19 8.34 28.98
N ALA A 201 -0.59 9.30 28.48
CA ALA A 201 -1.47 9.06 27.34
C ALA A 201 -0.66 8.87 26.05
N ALA A 202 -1.02 7.89 25.23
CA ALA A 202 -0.38 7.65 23.94
C ALA A 202 -1.18 8.32 22.80
N PRO A 203 -0.60 9.28 22.07
CA PRO A 203 -1.22 9.77 20.83
C PRO A 203 -1.07 8.73 19.70
N SER A 204 -1.56 9.06 18.51
CA SER A 204 -1.40 8.17 17.35
C SER A 204 0.09 7.96 17.00
N TYR A 205 0.45 6.76 16.50
CA TYR A 205 1.83 6.50 16.06
C TYR A 205 2.29 7.45 14.95
N LYS A 206 1.37 8.01 14.15
CA LYS A 206 1.69 8.98 13.10
C LYS A 206 2.10 10.33 13.68
N THR A 207 1.42 10.77 14.76
CA THR A 207 1.81 11.95 15.52
C THR A 207 3.20 11.74 16.13
N LEU A 208 3.43 10.59 16.77
CA LEU A 208 4.74 10.25 17.32
C LEU A 208 5.82 10.16 16.24
N ALA A 209 5.50 9.65 15.05
CA ALA A 209 6.45 9.59 13.94
C ALA A 209 6.92 11.00 13.52
N GLN A 210 6.01 11.97 13.44
CA GLN A 210 6.38 13.36 13.19
C GLN A 210 7.23 13.93 14.34
N GLU A 211 6.85 13.66 15.58
CA GLU A 211 7.54 14.17 16.76
C GLU A 211 8.95 13.60 16.93
N CYS A 212 9.16 12.34 16.54
CA CYS A 212 10.44 11.65 16.55
C CYS A 212 11.32 11.97 15.33
N GLY A 213 10.77 12.67 14.32
CA GLY A 213 11.47 12.93 13.07
C GLY A 213 11.67 11.68 12.20
N THR A 214 10.72 10.75 12.23
CA THR A 214 10.74 9.53 11.42
C THR A 214 10.70 9.87 9.93
N THR A 215 11.57 9.22 9.16
CA THR A 215 11.64 9.36 7.69
C THR A 215 11.38 8.01 7.02
N ASP A 216 11.48 7.95 5.69
CA ASP A 216 11.43 6.68 4.93
C ASP A 216 12.58 5.73 5.32
N SER A 217 13.63 6.22 5.99
CA SER A 217 14.80 5.44 6.45
C SER A 217 14.69 4.97 7.91
N GLY A 218 13.59 5.26 8.60
CA GLY A 218 13.40 4.85 10.00
C GLY A 218 13.40 6.00 10.98
N THR A 219 13.58 5.65 12.25
CA THR A 219 13.69 6.59 13.36
C THR A 219 15.02 6.35 14.07
N THR A 220 15.78 7.39 14.38
CA THR A 220 17.02 7.24 15.15
C THR A 220 16.71 7.12 16.65
N LEU A 221 17.64 6.54 17.43
CA LEU A 221 17.50 6.48 18.90
C LEU A 221 17.33 7.87 19.50
N GLU A 222 18.09 8.85 19.02
CA GLU A 222 17.96 10.25 19.45
C GLU A 222 16.60 10.85 19.06
N GLY A 223 16.08 10.51 17.88
CA GLY A 223 14.72 10.86 17.46
C GLY A 223 13.66 10.32 18.42
N LEU A 224 13.77 9.05 18.82
CA LEU A 224 12.86 8.45 19.81
C LEU A 224 12.92 9.17 21.15
N ARG A 225 14.12 9.46 21.66
CA ARG A 225 14.30 10.20 22.93
C ARG A 225 13.68 11.60 22.86
N LYS A 226 13.88 12.33 21.77
CA LYS A 226 13.24 13.63 21.52
C LYS A 226 11.72 13.53 21.51
N GLY A 227 11.17 12.49 20.88
CA GLY A 227 9.74 12.20 20.89
C GLY A 227 9.21 11.94 22.30
N LEU A 228 9.85 11.03 23.05
CA LEU A 228 9.50 10.72 24.43
C LEU A 228 9.54 11.95 25.35
N LYS A 229 10.56 12.81 25.19
CA LYS A 229 10.71 14.04 25.98
C LYS A 229 9.54 15.00 25.81
N LYS A 230 8.95 15.10 24.60
CA LYS A 230 7.75 15.91 24.35
C LYS A 230 6.53 15.45 25.15
N HIS A 231 6.51 14.18 25.57
CA HIS A 231 5.48 13.59 26.45
C HIS A 231 5.88 13.55 27.93
N GLY A 232 6.94 14.30 28.30
CA GLY A 232 7.42 14.40 29.67
C GLY A 232 8.01 13.09 30.19
N VAL A 233 8.64 12.31 29.31
CA VAL A 233 9.36 11.08 29.65
C VAL A 233 10.86 11.32 29.46
N GLU A 234 11.60 11.30 30.57
CA GLU A 234 13.06 11.26 30.52
C GLU A 234 13.53 9.87 30.08
N SER A 235 14.59 9.85 29.26
CA SER A 235 15.09 8.62 28.68
C SER A 235 16.58 8.69 28.37
N TRP A 236 17.24 7.53 28.45
CA TRP A 236 18.67 7.37 28.24
C TRP A 236 18.92 6.27 27.23
N ALA A 237 19.81 6.51 26.26
CA ALA A 237 20.23 5.49 25.30
C ALA A 237 21.58 4.92 25.71
N TYR A 238 21.69 3.59 25.69
CA TYR A 238 22.91 2.86 26.00
C TYR A 238 23.14 1.76 24.98
N ARG A 239 24.39 1.31 24.88
CA ARG A 239 24.74 0.02 24.29
C ARG A 239 25.07 -0.93 25.43
N LEU A 240 24.29 -1.99 25.58
CA LEU A 240 24.46 -2.98 26.65
C LEU A 240 25.05 -4.27 26.11
N ASN A 241 25.93 -4.90 26.89
CA ASN A 241 26.28 -6.31 26.74
C ASN A 241 25.16 -7.19 27.34
N ARG A 242 25.40 -8.50 27.40
CA ARG A 242 24.43 -9.47 27.92
C ARG A 242 24.14 -9.25 29.41
N GLU A 243 25.19 -9.12 30.23
CA GLU A 243 25.11 -9.00 31.68
C GLU A 243 24.34 -7.74 32.09
N ASP A 244 24.60 -6.63 31.40
CA ASP A 244 23.93 -5.35 31.63
C ASP A 244 22.48 -5.40 31.14
N LEU A 245 22.20 -6.08 30.02
CA LEU A 245 20.84 -6.27 29.52
C LEU A 245 19.98 -7.05 30.53
N LEU A 246 20.51 -8.11 31.14
CA LEU A 246 19.83 -8.90 32.19
C LEU A 246 19.45 -8.06 33.43
N ARG A 247 20.15 -6.95 33.66
CA ARG A 247 19.94 -6.04 34.80
C ARG A 247 19.21 -4.76 34.41
N ALA A 248 18.93 -4.56 33.12
CA ALA A 248 18.34 -3.32 32.63
C ALA A 248 16.94 -3.10 33.23
N PRO A 249 16.61 -1.85 33.63
CA PRO A 249 15.28 -1.54 34.12
C PRO A 249 14.24 -1.72 33.01
N LEU A 250 13.14 -2.39 33.35
CA LEU A 250 12.02 -2.65 32.44
C LEU A 250 10.84 -1.71 32.72
N PRO A 251 10.01 -1.42 31.70
CA PRO A 251 10.18 -1.81 30.30
C PRO A 251 11.30 -1.02 29.60
N ALA A 252 11.78 -1.49 28.46
CA ALA A 252 12.82 -0.82 27.66
C ALA A 252 12.51 -0.92 26.15
N ILE A 253 13.02 0.01 25.34
CA ILE A 253 12.95 -0.10 23.86
C ILE A 253 14.31 -0.59 23.37
N LEU A 254 14.36 -1.75 22.71
CA LEU A 254 15.56 -2.30 22.10
C LEU A 254 15.59 -1.96 20.61
N LEU A 255 16.77 -1.67 20.08
CA LEU A 255 17.06 -1.69 18.66
C LEU A 255 17.76 -3.02 18.34
N HIS A 256 16.99 -3.96 17.78
CA HIS A 256 17.49 -5.28 17.40
C HIS A 256 17.70 -5.32 15.88
N GLY A 257 18.95 -5.18 15.45
CA GLY A 257 19.27 -4.95 14.04
C GLY A 257 18.78 -3.56 13.60
N ASP A 258 17.86 -3.52 12.65
CA ASP A 258 17.20 -2.31 12.15
C ASP A 258 15.76 -2.12 12.69
N HIS A 259 15.36 -2.92 13.68
CA HIS A 259 13.98 -2.98 14.16
C HIS A 259 13.84 -2.65 15.65
N TYR A 260 12.90 -1.77 15.98
CA TYR A 260 12.59 -1.43 17.37
C TYR A 260 11.55 -2.39 17.96
N VAL A 261 11.86 -2.92 19.14
CA VAL A 261 10.96 -3.76 19.93
C VAL A 261 10.90 -3.26 21.38
N VAL A 262 9.84 -3.59 22.10
CA VAL A 262 9.69 -3.22 23.52
C VAL A 262 9.98 -4.44 24.38
N LEU A 263 11.08 -4.44 25.12
CA LEU A 263 11.40 -5.47 26.10
C LEU A 263 10.51 -5.32 27.32
N GLU A 264 9.70 -6.35 27.60
CA GLU A 264 8.77 -6.38 28.73
C GLU A 264 9.23 -7.32 29.85
N LYS A 265 9.91 -8.42 29.49
CA LYS A 265 10.50 -9.37 30.45
C LYS A 265 11.82 -9.91 29.93
N ILE A 266 12.75 -10.16 30.83
CA ILE A 266 14.02 -10.81 30.55
C ILE A 266 14.40 -11.73 31.72
N ASP A 267 14.90 -12.91 31.38
CA ASP A 267 15.58 -13.82 32.29
C ASP A 267 16.81 -14.44 31.60
N GLU A 268 17.54 -15.32 32.29
CA GLU A 268 18.76 -15.94 31.76
C GLU A 268 18.55 -16.77 30.48
N LYS A 269 17.31 -17.21 30.23
CA LYS A 269 16.96 -18.12 29.12
C LYS A 269 16.10 -17.45 28.07
N THR A 270 15.30 -16.44 28.43
CA THR A 270 14.26 -15.88 27.58
C THR A 270 14.20 -14.36 27.61
N LEU A 271 14.09 -13.77 26.41
CA LEU A 271 13.66 -12.40 26.17
C LEU A 271 12.19 -12.42 25.73
N ALA A 272 11.33 -11.66 26.39
CA ALA A 272 9.97 -11.42 25.94
C ALA A 272 9.79 -9.94 25.58
N PHE A 273 9.54 -9.69 24.29
CA PHE A 273 9.37 -8.34 23.79
C PHE A 273 8.10 -8.22 22.93
N PHE A 274 7.45 -7.07 23.02
CA PHE A 274 6.40 -6.67 22.08
C PHE A 274 7.04 -6.21 20.79
N ASP A 275 6.67 -6.84 19.68
CA ASP A 275 7.11 -6.46 18.35
C ASP A 275 6.00 -5.65 17.65
N PRO A 276 6.21 -4.34 17.37
CA PRO A 276 5.21 -3.49 16.75
C PRO A 276 4.82 -3.87 15.30
N SER A 277 5.64 -4.66 14.60
CA SER A 277 5.36 -5.10 13.24
C SER A 277 4.32 -6.23 13.21
N VAL A 278 4.34 -7.10 14.21
CA VAL A 278 3.36 -8.19 14.36
C VAL A 278 2.23 -7.84 15.34
N GLY A 279 2.42 -6.85 16.21
CA GLY A 279 1.43 -6.40 17.19
C GLY A 279 1.22 -7.39 18.35
N SER A 280 2.22 -8.21 18.65
CA SER A 280 2.14 -9.27 19.68
C SER A 280 3.46 -9.43 20.45
N ILE A 281 3.39 -10.11 21.59
CA ILE A 281 4.59 -10.53 22.34
C ILE A 281 5.26 -11.70 21.63
N VAL A 282 6.57 -11.56 21.40
CA VAL A 282 7.45 -12.59 20.86
C VAL A 282 8.44 -12.99 21.95
N ARG A 283 8.71 -14.30 22.05
CA ARG A 283 9.74 -14.84 22.94
C ARG A 283 10.93 -15.33 22.13
N ARG A 284 12.13 -15.02 22.59
CA ARG A 284 13.39 -15.52 22.02
C ARG A 284 14.32 -15.98 23.12
N ALA A 285 15.28 -16.83 22.78
CA ALA A 285 16.34 -17.19 23.71
C ALA A 285 17.18 -15.94 24.04
N THR A 286 17.58 -15.82 25.31
CA THR A 286 18.61 -14.86 25.72
C THR A 286 19.94 -15.26 25.07
N PRO A 287 20.77 -14.29 24.62
CA PRO A 287 22.10 -14.58 24.09
C PRO A 287 22.92 -15.48 25.02
N SER A 288 23.82 -16.28 24.44
CA SER A 288 24.68 -17.18 25.22
C SER A 288 25.61 -16.37 26.14
N PRO A 289 25.89 -16.82 27.38
CA PRO A 289 26.92 -16.22 28.22
C PRO A 289 28.30 -16.15 27.55
N ASP A 290 28.59 -17.10 26.66
CA ASP A 290 29.88 -17.18 25.96
C ASP A 290 29.96 -16.27 24.73
N ASP A 291 28.86 -15.60 24.36
CA ASP A 291 28.84 -14.67 23.22
C ASP A 291 29.34 -13.28 23.64
N SER A 292 30.67 -13.15 23.72
CA SER A 292 31.34 -11.88 24.03
C SER A 292 31.14 -10.79 22.96
N SER A 293 30.63 -11.15 21.78
CA SER A 293 30.33 -10.21 20.70
C SER A 293 28.95 -9.58 20.81
N PHE A 294 28.09 -10.12 21.69
CA PHE A 294 26.74 -9.62 21.86
C PHE A 294 26.75 -8.18 22.41
N SER A 295 26.10 -7.30 21.66
CA SER A 295 25.73 -5.97 22.14
C SER A 295 24.39 -5.55 21.55
N ILE A 296 23.65 -4.73 22.28
CA ILE A 296 22.36 -4.21 21.82
C ILE A 296 22.18 -2.76 22.25
N ASP A 297 21.64 -1.95 21.34
CA ASP A 297 21.27 -0.58 21.66
C ASP A 297 19.88 -0.55 22.31
N VAL A 298 19.76 0.21 23.40
CA VAL A 298 18.54 0.27 24.21
C VAL A 298 18.22 1.70 24.60
N VAL A 299 16.93 2.02 24.70
CA VAL A 299 16.41 3.21 25.40
C VAL A 299 15.77 2.76 26.70
N LEU A 300 16.28 3.30 27.81
CA LEU A 300 15.83 3.07 29.17
C LEU A 300 15.08 4.30 29.70
N PHE A 301 14.10 4.06 30.58
CA PHE A 301 13.27 5.11 31.22
C PHE A 301 13.62 5.32 32.70
N ARG A 302 14.65 4.62 33.18
CA ARG A 302 15.31 4.85 34.46
C ARG A 302 16.81 4.71 34.23
N GLN A 303 17.59 5.56 34.87
CA GLN A 303 19.04 5.47 34.78
C GLN A 303 19.50 4.18 35.48
N PRO A 304 20.22 3.28 34.78
CA PRO A 304 20.74 2.07 35.40
C PRO A 304 21.88 2.42 36.37
N GLU A 305 21.97 1.69 37.48
CA GLU A 305 23.14 1.70 38.36
C GLU A 305 24.28 0.93 37.68
N LEU A 306 24.95 1.57 36.72
CA LEU A 306 26.11 0.99 36.05
C LEU A 306 27.31 1.06 36.99
N ARG A 307 27.91 -0.10 37.30
CA ARG A 307 29.23 -0.13 37.94
C ARG A 307 30.26 0.15 36.85
N SER A 308 31.02 1.22 37.07
CA SER A 308 32.23 1.58 36.30
C SER A 308 33.25 0.45 36.27
#